data_AF-A0A1Q5XLU5-F1
#
_entry.id   AF-A0A1Q5XLU5-F1
#
_cell.length_a   1.000
_cell.length_b   1.000
_cell.length_c   1.000
_cell.angle_alpha   90.00
_cell.angle_beta   90.00
_cell.angle_gamma   90.00
#
_symmetry.space_group_name_H-M   'P 1'
#
loop_
_entity.id
_entity.type
_entity.pdbx_description
1 polymer ?
#
loop_
_entity_poly.entity_id
_entity_poly.type
_entity_poly.pdbx_seq_one_letter_code
_entity_poly.pdbx_strand_id
1 'polypeptide(L)'
;MKIQFKFGDTWDYPYFINDEIKWGGNNIGIKGLSKVVLDGIAEPCTNCKAVVDYLIFIKKDVIQYIEKNIGQYDFTDSEGYYLILEE
;
A
#
# COMPACT_ATOMS: atom_id res chain seq x y z
N MET A 1 -3.10 5.25 13.70
CA MET A 1 -3.89 4.60 12.62
C MET A 1 -2.96 3.63 11.94
N LYS A 2 -3.37 2.37 11.76
CA LYS A 2 -2.60 1.40 10.98
C LYS A 2 -3.36 1.11 9.69
N ILE A 3 -2.61 0.99 8.61
CA ILE A 3 -3.14 0.70 7.27
C ILE A 3 -2.47 -0.60 6.82
N GLN A 4 -3.30 -1.55 6.38
CA GLN A 4 -2.87 -2.84 5.87
C GLN A 4 -2.88 -2.80 4.34
N PHE A 5 -1.85 -3.34 3.70
CA PHE A 5 -1.70 -3.39 2.24
C PHE A 5 -0.97 -4.66 1.80
N LYS A 6 -0.94 -4.94 0.48
CA LYS A 6 -0.29 -6.13 -0.08
C LYS A 6 0.74 -5.75 -1.15
N PHE A 7 1.98 -5.51 -0.74
CA PHE A 7 3.09 -5.22 -1.66
C PHE A 7 4.44 -5.46 -0.98
N GLY A 8 5.39 -6.07 -1.67
CA GLY A 8 6.58 -6.64 -1.07
C GLY A 8 6.28 -7.91 -0.29
N ASP A 9 7.07 -8.17 0.75
CA ASP A 9 6.87 -9.30 1.66
C ASP A 9 5.59 -9.11 2.48
N THR A 10 4.62 -10.01 2.31
CA THR A 10 3.27 -9.90 2.91
C THR A 10 3.19 -10.40 4.35
N TRP A 11 4.29 -10.44 5.09
CA TRP A 11 4.26 -10.61 6.54
C TRP A 11 3.79 -9.32 7.23
N ASP A 12 3.29 -9.43 8.46
CA ASP A 12 2.70 -8.29 9.20
C ASP A 12 3.79 -7.38 9.81
N TYR A 13 4.58 -6.73 8.94
CA TYR A 13 5.62 -5.80 9.33
C TYR A 13 5.05 -4.39 9.59
N PRO A 14 5.48 -3.72 10.67
CA PRO A 14 5.20 -2.30 10.83
C PRO A 14 6.08 -1.47 9.89
N TYR A 15 5.45 -0.51 9.20
CA TYR A 15 6.12 0.48 8.36
C TYR A 15 5.69 1.90 8.74
N PHE A 16 6.58 2.86 8.49
CA PHE A 16 6.35 4.29 8.55
C PHE A 16 6.61 4.93 7.19
N ILE A 17 6.15 6.17 7.03
CA ILE A 17 6.53 6.97 5.86
C ILE A 17 8.06 7.13 5.85
N ASN A 18 8.65 6.99 4.67
CA ASN A 18 10.08 6.89 4.35
C ASN A 18 10.75 5.54 4.65
N ASP A 19 10.03 4.53 5.11
CA ASP A 19 10.58 3.18 5.20
C ASP A 19 10.66 2.52 3.81
N GLU A 20 11.67 1.65 3.65
CA GLU A 20 11.82 0.77 2.50
C GLU A 20 10.98 -0.51 2.69
N ILE A 21 10.25 -0.89 1.65
CA ILE A 21 9.49 -2.14 1.57
C ILE A 21 10.45 -3.32 1.66
N LYS A 22 10.12 -4.28 2.53
CA LYS A 22 10.88 -5.51 2.63
C LYS A 22 10.53 -6.47 1.50
N TRP A 23 11.54 -7.21 1.08
CA TRP A 23 11.46 -8.22 0.04
C TRP A 23 12.21 -9.47 0.48
N GLY A 24 11.81 -10.63 -0.03
CA GLY A 24 12.50 -11.90 0.22
C GLY A 24 11.67 -12.94 0.99
N GLY A 25 10.38 -12.66 1.22
CA GLY A 25 9.41 -13.61 1.75
C GLY A 25 8.34 -13.97 0.72
N ASN A 26 7.09 -14.10 1.16
CA ASN A 26 5.95 -14.32 0.28
C ASN A 26 5.58 -13.01 -0.43
N ASN A 27 6.30 -12.68 -1.49
CA ASN A 27 6.22 -11.36 -2.09
C ASN A 27 5.01 -11.20 -3.01
N ILE A 28 4.41 -10.02 -2.97
CA ILE A 28 3.45 -9.52 -3.97
C ILE A 28 4.06 -8.28 -4.64
N GLY A 29 3.95 -8.20 -5.97
CA GLY A 29 4.52 -7.09 -6.73
C GLY A 29 5.95 -7.31 -7.20
N ILE A 30 6.56 -6.24 -7.73
CA ILE A 30 7.88 -6.25 -8.36
C ILE A 30 8.79 -5.27 -7.60
N LYS A 31 9.98 -5.76 -7.20
CA LYS A 31 10.98 -4.94 -6.52
C LYS A 31 11.59 -3.92 -7.48
N GLY A 32 11.83 -2.70 -6.99
CA GLY A 32 12.62 -1.69 -7.68
C GLY A 32 11.86 -0.86 -8.71
N LEU A 33 10.52 -0.96 -8.73
CA LEU A 33 9.67 -0.13 -9.58
C LEU A 33 9.83 1.36 -9.25
N SER A 34 9.88 2.20 -10.28
CA SER A 34 10.03 3.65 -10.11
C SER A 34 8.90 4.26 -9.31
N LYS A 35 7.63 3.92 -9.61
CA LYS A 35 6.47 4.46 -8.90
C LYS A 35 5.28 3.50 -8.91
N VAL A 36 4.72 3.27 -7.73
CA VAL A 36 3.57 2.38 -7.52
C VAL A 36 2.58 3.05 -6.58
N VAL A 37 1.29 2.83 -6.81
CA VAL A 37 0.23 3.16 -5.86
C VAL A 37 -0.47 1.89 -5.41
N LEU A 38 -0.75 1.78 -4.11
CA LEU A 38 -1.44 0.65 -3.50
C LEU A 38 -2.78 1.09 -2.94
N ASP A 39 -3.75 0.19 -2.93
CA ASP A 39 -4.91 0.30 -2.05
C ASP A 39 -4.58 -0.29 -0.67
N GLY A 40 -4.99 0.42 0.37
CA GLY A 40 -4.72 0.07 1.76
C GLY A 40 -5.94 0.31 2.64
N ILE A 41 -6.24 -0.64 3.51
CA ILE A 41 -7.42 -0.60 4.37
C ILE A 41 -6.98 -0.20 5.79
N ALA A 42 -7.54 0.89 6.32
CA ALA A 42 -7.28 1.29 7.70
C ALA A 42 -8.02 0.39 8.70
N GLU A 43 -7.40 0.16 9.86
CA GLU A 43 -8.11 -0.44 11.00
C GLU A 43 -9.38 0.37 11.33
N PRO A 44 -10.49 -0.30 11.72
CA PRO A 44 -11.74 0.39 12.04
C PRO A 44 -11.54 1.46 13.13
N CYS A 45 -12.11 2.65 12.93
CA CYS A 45 -12.08 3.69 13.96
C CYS A 45 -12.73 3.20 15.26
N THR A 46 -12.05 3.33 16.40
CA THR A 46 -12.57 2.82 17.68
C THR A 46 -13.88 3.49 18.10
N ASN A 47 -14.05 4.77 17.74
CA ASN A 47 -15.20 5.60 18.11
C ASN A 47 -16.40 5.39 17.16
N CYS A 48 -16.24 5.64 15.86
CA CYS A 48 -17.36 5.57 14.90
C CYS A 48 -17.46 4.26 14.12
N LYS A 49 -16.49 3.33 14.27
CA LYS A 49 -16.41 2.04 13.58
C LYS A 49 -16.28 2.10 12.06
N ALA A 50 -16.12 3.28 11.48
CA ALA A 50 -15.88 3.43 10.05
C ALA A 50 -14.55 2.76 9.65
N VAL A 51 -14.60 2.01 8.55
CA VAL A 51 -13.43 1.54 7.79
C VAL A 51 -13.21 2.52 6.66
N VAL A 52 -11.95 2.89 6.42
CA VAL A 52 -11.59 3.89 5.42
C VAL A 52 -10.41 3.36 4.62
N ASP A 53 -10.52 3.47 3.31
CA ASP A 53 -9.47 3.07 2.38
C ASP A 53 -8.55 4.25 2.09
N TYR A 54 -7.27 3.94 1.90
CA TYR A 54 -6.17 4.86 1.67
C TYR A 54 -5.36 4.40 0.48
N LEU A 55 -4.88 5.37 -0.29
CA LEU A 55 -3.86 5.16 -1.28
C LEU A 55 -2.49 5.29 -0.62
N ILE A 56 -1.58 4.37 -0.94
CA ILE A 56 -0.20 4.38 -0.46
C ILE A 56 0.71 4.55 -1.67
N PHE A 57 1.51 5.60 -1.69
CA PHE A 57 2.43 5.89 -2.79
C PHE A 57 3.84 5.43 -2.44
N ILE A 58 4.40 4.58 -3.29
CA ILE A 58 5.74 4.03 -3.15
C ILE A 58 6.58 4.49 -4.34
N LYS A 59 7.81 4.89 -4.05
CA LYS A 59 8.80 5.30 -5.05
C LYS A 59 10.11 4.59 -4.77
N LYS A 60 10.61 3.80 -5.73
CA LYS A 60 11.85 3.00 -5.57
C LYS A 60 11.87 2.22 -4.26
N ASP A 61 10.82 1.44 -4.04
CA ASP A 61 10.57 0.66 -2.82
C ASP A 61 10.43 1.46 -1.52
N VAL A 62 10.38 2.80 -1.54
CA VAL A 62 10.21 3.63 -0.33
C VAL A 62 8.81 4.21 -0.25
N ILE A 63 8.14 4.05 0.89
CA ILE A 63 6.82 4.65 1.16
C ILE A 63 6.98 6.18 1.24
N GLN A 64 6.35 6.92 0.33
CA GLN A 64 6.50 8.38 0.26
C GLN A 64 5.43 9.13 1.03
N TYR A 65 4.16 8.77 0.81
CA TYR A 65 3.01 9.39 1.47
C TYR A 65 1.77 8.52 1.30
N ILE A 66 0.72 8.90 2.03
CA ILE A 66 -0.61 8.29 1.95
C ILE A 66 -1.66 9.39 1.76
N GLU A 67 -2.77 9.05 1.11
CA GLU A 67 -3.96 9.91 1.04
C GLU A 67 -5.22 9.07 1.07
N LYS A 68 -6.37 9.70 1.31
CA LYS A 68 -7.65 8.98 1.33
C LYS A 68 -7.98 8.48 -0.08
N ASN A 69 -8.40 7.22 -0.19
CA ASN A 69 -8.97 6.70 -1.41
C ASN A 69 -10.41 7.25 -1.55
N ILE A 70 -10.64 8.03 -2.59
CA ILE A 70 -11.94 8.61 -2.98
C ILE A 70 -12.38 8.10 -4.36
N GLY A 71 -11.80 6.99 -4.83
CA GLY A 71 -12.07 6.40 -6.14
C GLY A 71 -11.21 6.98 -7.27
N GLN A 72 -10.01 7.48 -6.97
CA GLN A 72 -9.09 8.01 -7.99
C GLN A 72 -8.49 6.92 -8.89
N TYR A 73 -8.46 5.67 -8.42
CA TYR A 73 -7.86 4.51 -9.09
C TYR A 73 -8.80 3.30 -8.98
N ASP A 74 -8.72 2.41 -9.98
CA ASP A 74 -9.43 1.13 -10.00
C ASP A 74 -8.45 -0.02 -9.79
N PHE A 75 -8.61 -0.75 -8.69
CA PHE A 75 -7.78 -1.89 -8.30
C PHE A 75 -8.47 -3.25 -8.53
N THR A 76 -9.66 -3.27 -9.14
CA THR A 76 -10.52 -4.46 -9.21
C THR A 76 -9.84 -5.62 -9.94
N ASP A 77 -9.05 -5.31 -10.97
CA ASP A 77 -8.33 -6.30 -11.78
C ASP A 77 -6.86 -6.45 -11.39
N SER A 78 -6.38 -5.79 -10.32
CA SER A 78 -4.97 -5.86 -9.94
C SER A 78 -4.72 -6.89 -8.84
N GLU A 79 -3.83 -7.85 -9.15
CA GLU A 79 -3.35 -8.81 -8.17
C GLU A 79 -2.57 -8.06 -7.08
N GLY A 80 -2.97 -8.23 -5.82
CA GLY A 80 -2.34 -7.52 -4.70
C GLY A 80 -2.81 -6.09 -4.50
N TYR A 81 -3.79 -5.60 -5.27
CA TYR A 81 -4.35 -4.24 -5.13
C TYR A 81 -3.30 -3.13 -5.29
N TYR A 82 -2.39 -3.28 -6.27
CA TYR A 82 -1.42 -2.24 -6.63
C TYR A 82 -1.47 -1.91 -8.12
N LEU A 83 -1.06 -0.69 -8.47
CA LEU A 83 -0.92 -0.23 -9.85
C LEU A 83 0.47 0.36 -10.06
N ILE A 84 1.11 -0.04 -11.15
CA ILE A 84 2.39 0.54 -11.59
C ILE A 84 2.08 1.84 -12.30
N LEU A 85 2.61 2.95 -11.79
CA LEU A 85 2.45 4.27 -12.41
C LEU A 85 3.65 4.60 -13.30
N GLU A 86 4.84 4.16 -12.93
CA GLU A 86 6.10 4.33 -13.66
C GLU A 86 7.01 3.11 -13.38
N GLU A 87 7.63 2.52 -14.42
CA GLU A 87 8.57 1.40 -14.31
C GLU A 87 9.97 1.84 -13.86
#